data_AF-A0A3C0ST59-F1
#
_entry.id   AF-A0A3C0ST59-F1
#
_cell.length_a   1.000
_cell.length_b   1.000
_cell.length_c   1.000
_cell.angle_alpha   90.00
_cell.angle_beta   90.00
_cell.angle_gamma   90.00
#
_symmetry.space_group_name_H-M   'P 1'
#
loop_
_entity.id
_entity.type
_entity.pdbx_description
1 polymer ?
#
loop_
_entity_poly.entity_id
_entity_poly.type
_entity_poly.pdbx_seq_one_letter_code
_entity_poly.pdbx_strand_id
1 'polypeptide(L)' 'MLLVECSNIKKSFGDRLILDVENLKVYSEDRIGIVGVNGVGKTTLINILCQRLQPDEGGIKL' A
#
# COMPACT_ATOMS: atom_id res chain seq x y z
N MET A 1 1.50 -18.96 -3.31
CA MET A 1 0.23 -18.66 -2.61
C MET A 1 0.07 -17.15 -2.56
N LEU A 2 -1.09 -16.60 -2.89
CA LEU A 2 -1.37 -15.16 -2.71
C LEU A 2 -1.47 -14.88 -1.21
N LEU A 3 -0.73 -13.88 -0.71
CA LEU A 3 -0.66 -13.50 0.70
C LEU A 3 -1.25 -12.11 0.97
N VAL A 4 -1.20 -11.22 -0.02
CA VAL A 4 -1.79 -9.89 0.08
C VAL A 4 -2.33 -9.50 -1.28
N GLU A 5 -3.57 -8.99 -1.31
CA GLU A 5 -4.16 -8.32 -2.46
C GLU A 5 -4.65 -6.95 -2.03
N CYS A 6 -4.16 -5.90 -2.68
CA CYS A 6 -4.65 -4.54 -2.55
C CYS A 6 -5.41 -4.14 -3.82
N SER A 7 -6.55 -3.50 -3.65
CA SER A 7 -7.38 -3.01 -4.76
C SER A 7 -7.77 -1.56 -4.53
N ASN A 8 -7.38 -0.70 -5.47
CA ASN A 8 -7.67 0.74 -5.52
C ASN A 8 -7.37 1.47 -4.20
N ILE A 9 -6.20 1.19 -3.62
CA ILE A 9 -5.77 1.82 -2.38
C ILE A 9 -5.42 3.28 -2.65
N LYS A 10 -6.16 4.20 -2.01
CA LYS A 10 -5.76 5.60 -1.94
C LYS A 10 -5.54 6.03 -0.51
N LYS A 11 -4.53 6.87 -0.30
CA LYS A 11 -4.29 7.52 0.99
C LYS A 11 -3.85 8.96 0.81
N SER A 12 -4.54 9.85 1.50
CA SER A 12 -4.27 11.27 1.58
C SER A 12 -3.95 11.70 3.00
N PHE A 13 -3.15 12.76 3.14
CA PHE A 13 -2.97 13.47 4.40
C PHE A 13 -3.30 14.95 4.15
N GLY A 14 -4.41 15.42 4.72
CA GLY A 14 -5.03 16.68 4.31
C GLY A 14 -5.43 16.61 2.83
N ASP A 15 -5.13 17.67 2.07
CA ASP A 15 -5.49 17.77 0.65
C ASP A 15 -4.47 17.08 -0.28
N ARG A 16 -3.43 16.45 0.27
CA ARG A 16 -2.36 15.83 -0.51
C ARG A 16 -2.56 14.33 -0.62
N LEU A 17 -2.74 13.85 -1.86
CA LEU A 17 -2.67 12.43 -2.20
C LEU A 17 -1.22 11.92 -2.06
N ILE A 18 -1.02 10.87 -1.27
CA ILE A 18 0.29 10.29 -0.95
C ILE A 18 0.46 8.90 -1.54
N LEU A 19 -0.63 8.12 -1.60
CA LEU A 19 -0.65 6.83 -2.26
C LEU A 19 -1.83 6.74 -3.21
N ASP A 20 -1.55 6.22 -4.40
CA ASP A 20 -2.54 5.79 -5.38
C ASP A 20 -2.02 4.48 -5.97
N VAL A 21 -2.56 3.37 -5.49
CA VAL A 21 -2.14 2.01 -5.88
C VAL A 21 -3.37 1.29 -6.41
N GLU A 22 -3.48 1.21 -7.73
CA GLU A 22 -4.59 0.57 -8.41
C GLU A 22 -4.69 -0.92 -8.06
N ASN A 23 -3.58 -1.67 -8.20
CA ASN A 23 -3.53 -3.09 -7.87
C ASN A 23 -2.12 -3.49 -7.40
N LEU A 24 -2.05 -4.20 -6.28
CA LEU A 24 -0.82 -4.82 -5.79
C LEU A 24 -1.14 -6.24 -5.28
N LYS A 25 -0.37 -7.22 -5.72
CA LYS A 25 -0.46 -8.61 -5.26
C LYS A 25 0.91 -9.04 -4.76
N VAL A 26 0.94 -9.63 -3.58
CA VAL A 26 2.15 -10.18 -2.97
C VAL A 26 1.94 -11.68 -2.81
N TYR A 27 2.87 -12.46 -3.35
CA TYR A 27 2.86 -13.91 -3.27
C TYR A 27 3.92 -14.41 -2.30
N SER A 28 3.71 -15.62 -1.78
CA SER A 28 4.73 -16.34 -1.02
C SER A 28 6.03 -16.43 -1.82
N GLU A 29 7.16 -16.28 -1.14
CA GLU A 29 8.52 -16.23 -1.70
C GLU A 29 8.90 -14.96 -2.48
N ASP A 30 7.99 -14.00 -2.64
CA ASP A 30 8.33 -12.72 -3.27
C ASP A 30 9.37 -11.96 -2.43
N ARG A 31 10.36 -11.37 -3.12
CA ARG A 31 11.33 -10.43 -2.54
C ARG A 31 11.10 -9.05 -3.14
N ILE A 32 10.32 -8.22 -2.45
CA ILE A 32 9.89 -6.92 -2.96
C ILE A 32 10.70 -5.80 -2.31
N GLY A 33 11.30 -4.95 -3.14
CA GLY A 33 11.92 -3.69 -2.72
C GLY A 33 11.00 -2.50 -2.98
N ILE A 34 10.77 -1.66 -1.97
CA ILE A 34 10.01 -0.41 -2.12
C ILE A 34 11.01 0.74 -2.21
N VAL A 35 11.11 1.36 -3.39
CA VAL A 35 12.04 2.45 -3.67
C VAL A 35 11.32 3.76 -3.96
N GLY A 36 12.02 4.88 -3.75
CA GLY A 36 11.50 6.23 -3.99
C GLY A 36 12.04 7.25 -2.99
N VAL A 37 11.82 8.54 -3.28
CA VAL A 37 12.30 9.64 -2.43
C VAL A 37 11.62 9.67 -1.06
N ASN A 38 12.19 10.42 -0.11
CA ASN A 38 11.57 10.61 1.20
C ASN A 38 10.25 11.37 1.06
N GLY A 39 9.23 10.93 1.81
CA GLY A 39 7.89 11.53 1.78
C GLY A 39 6.98 11.06 0.63
N VAL A 40 7.42 10.15 -0.25
CA VAL A 40 6.59 9.64 -1.38
C VAL A 40 5.55 8.57 -0.95
N GLY A 41 5.46 8.23 0.33
CA GLY A 41 4.46 7.27 0.82
C GLY A 41 4.93 5.84 1.05
N LYS A 42 6.24 5.54 0.97
CA LYS A 42 6.78 4.18 1.22
C LYS A 42 6.35 3.60 2.58
N THR A 43 6.59 4.35 3.66
CA THR A 43 6.18 3.94 5.01
C THR A 43 4.66 3.86 5.14
N THR A 44 3.93 4.75 4.45
CA THR A 44 2.47 4.72 4.38
C THR A 44 1.99 3.40 3.75
N LEU A 45 2.62 2.96 2.66
CA LEU A 45 2.25 1.72 1.97
C LEU A 45 2.52 0.51 2.85
N ILE A 46 3.68 0.45 3.51
CA ILE A 46 4.02 -0.63 4.45
C ILE A 46 3.01 -0.67 5.61
N ASN A 47 2.66 0.48 6.19
CA ASN A 47 1.69 0.53 7.28
C ASN A 47 0.30 0.07 6.85
N ILE A 48 -0.11 0.40 5.62
CA ILE A 48 -1.36 -0.08 5.03
C ILE A 48 -1.31 -1.61 4.86
N LEU A 49 -0.26 -2.16 4.24
CA LEU A 49 -0.08 -3.60 4.05
C LEU A 49 -0.06 -4.38 5.39
N CYS A 50 0.50 -3.79 6.44
CA CYS A 50 0.51 -4.36 7.79
C CYS A 50 -0.77 -4.09 8.60
N GLN A 51 -1.82 -3.51 7.99
CA GLN A 51 -3.08 -3.12 8.65
C GLN A 51 -2.91 -2.17 9.85
N ARG A 52 -1.79 -1.43 9.93
CA ARG A 52 -1.53 -0.40 10.94
C ARG A 52 -2.09 0.97 10.56
N LEU A 53 -2.44 1.14 9.29
CA LEU A 53 -3.06 2.34 8.75
C LEU A 53 -4.17 1.93 7.79
N GLN A 54 -5.35 2.52 7.93
CA GLN A 54 -6.43 2.30 6.97
C GLN A 54 -6.26 3.23 5.76
N PRO A 55 -6.46 2.71 4.53
CA PRO A 55 -6.57 3.55 3.35
C PRO A 55 -7.87 4.38 3.43
N ASP A 56 -7.93 5.47 2.66
CA ASP A 56 -9.15 6.28 2.56
C ASP A 56 -10.12 5.69 1.53
N GLU A 57 -9.59 5.04 0.49
CA GLU A 57 -10.35 4.28 -0.50
C GLU A 57 -9.71 2.92 -0.77
N GLY A 58 -10.51 1.98 -1.27
CA GLY A 58 -10.05 0.64 -1.62
C GLY A 58 -10.00 -0.33 -0.44
N GLY A 59 -9.29 -1.44 -0.63
CA GLY A 59 -9.23 -2.49 0.38
C GLY A 59 -8.04 -3.43 0.25
N ILE A 60 -7.76 -4.13 1.34
CA ILE A 60 -6.70 -5.14 1.44
C ILE A 60 -7.34 -6.46 1.85
N LYS A 61 -6.93 -7.54 1.19
CA LYS A 61 -7.20 -8.92 1.57
C LYS A 61 -5.86 -9.60 1.87
N LEU A 62 -5.84 -10.42 2.92
CA LEU A 62 -4.72 -11.29 3.29
C LEU A 62 -5.02 -12.74 2.85
#